data_AF-A0A9W9Z5D1-F1
#
_entry.id   AF-A0A9W9Z5D1-F1
#
_cell.length_a   1.000
_cell.length_b   1.000
_cell.length_c   1.000
_cell.angle_alpha   90.00
_cell.angle_beta   90.00
_cell.angle_gamma   90.00
#
_symmetry.space_group_name_H-M   'P 1'
#
loop_
_entity.id
_entity.type
_entity.pdbx_description
1 polymer ?
#
loop_
_entity_poly.entity_id
_entity_poly.type
_entity_poly.pdbx_seq_one_letter_code
_entity_poly.pdbx_strand_id
1 'polypeptide(L)'
;METNLWNSYNNEWMVLDYKQFTPGEAIKPGTLLILEQLPGIIEVADMSVYLQENTYWASYNVPYFPYIFNMSGAMASYEKFGPWFSYNGAPRAQIFKRDHHKVVDMDTMMKLMRYNDYKHDPLSRCNCTPPYSGENGISARSDLNQRMESIRLEH
;
A
#
# COMPACT_ATOMS: atom_id res chain seq x y z
N MET A 1 -20.38 1.24 8.92
CA MET A 1 -19.89 1.56 7.56
C MET A 1 -20.78 0.98 6.46
N GLU A 2 -21.58 -0.06 6.73
CA GLU A 2 -22.36 -0.76 5.69
C GLU A 2 -23.71 -0.12 5.31
N THR A 3 -24.20 0.84 6.10
CA THR A 3 -25.53 1.42 5.88
C THR A 3 -25.41 2.74 5.12
N ASN A 4 -25.72 2.68 3.81
CA ASN A 4 -25.62 3.72 2.77
C ASN A 4 -24.31 3.69 1.98
N LEU A 5 -24.31 2.91 0.89
CA LEU A 5 -23.25 2.82 -0.13
C LEU A 5 -23.15 4.12 -0.95
N TRP A 6 -22.92 5.25 -0.29
CA TRP A 6 -22.59 6.50 -0.97
C TRP A 6 -21.25 6.32 -1.68
N ASN A 7 -21.34 6.46 -3.00
CA ASN A 7 -20.44 5.88 -3.96
C ASN A 7 -19.22 6.78 -4.26
N SER A 8 -18.52 7.19 -3.21
CA SER A 8 -17.37 8.09 -3.30
C SER A 8 -16.35 7.74 -2.23
N TYR A 9 -15.06 7.84 -2.56
CA TYR A 9 -13.93 7.53 -1.66
C TYR A 9 -13.79 6.03 -1.33
N ASN A 10 -13.50 5.24 -2.37
CA ASN A 10 -13.19 3.82 -2.26
C ASN A 10 -11.86 3.61 -1.53
N ASN A 11 -11.86 2.80 -0.46
CA ASN A 11 -10.73 2.61 0.44
C ASN A 11 -10.58 1.16 0.88
N GLU A 12 -9.38 0.85 1.37
CA GLU A 12 -9.13 -0.24 2.31
C GLU A 12 -9.13 0.36 3.74
N TRP A 13 -10.04 -0.11 4.59
CA TRP A 13 -10.16 0.28 5.99
C TRP A 13 -9.60 -0.82 6.88
N MET A 14 -8.74 -0.43 7.81
CA MET A 14 -8.19 -1.30 8.85
C MET A 14 -8.85 -0.95 10.19
N VAL A 15 -9.53 -1.92 10.82
CA VAL A 15 -10.09 -1.78 12.16
C VAL A 15 -9.30 -2.68 13.11
N LEU A 16 -8.50 -2.06 13.97
CA LEU A 16 -7.72 -2.74 14.99
C LEU A 16 -8.42 -2.62 16.36
N ASP A 17 -8.90 -3.73 16.91
CA ASP A 17 -9.54 -3.75 18.22
C ASP A 17 -8.54 -4.03 19.35
N TYR A 18 -8.01 -2.97 19.94
CA TYR A 18 -7.11 -3.06 21.09
C TYR A 18 -7.72 -3.78 22.31
N LYS A 19 -9.05 -3.91 22.42
CA LYS A 19 -9.68 -4.69 23.52
C LYS A 19 -9.35 -6.18 23.42
N GLN A 20 -9.00 -6.68 22.22
CA GLN A 20 -8.60 -8.06 21.98
C GLN A 20 -7.08 -8.29 22.11
N PHE A 21 -6.30 -7.20 22.22
CA PHE A 21 -4.86 -7.26 22.26
C PHE A 21 -4.33 -7.27 23.71
N THR A 22 -3.61 -8.33 24.07
CA THR A 22 -2.84 -8.40 25.31
C THR A 22 -1.35 -8.44 24.97
N PRO A 23 -0.52 -7.53 25.51
CA PRO A 23 0.93 -7.59 25.29
C PRO A 23 1.54 -8.93 25.70
N GLY A 24 2.34 -9.53 24.81
CA GLY A 24 3.02 -10.81 25.06
C GLY A 24 2.18 -12.07 24.83
N GLU A 25 0.89 -11.93 24.52
CA GLU A 25 0.02 -13.04 24.11
C GLU A 25 -0.08 -13.15 22.58
N ALA A 26 -0.54 -14.30 22.09
CA ALA A 26 -0.91 -14.46 20.70
C ALA A 26 -2.10 -13.56 20.32
N ILE A 27 -2.10 -13.05 19.09
CA ILE A 27 -3.17 -12.26 18.49
C ILE A 27 -4.42 -13.14 18.35
N LYS A 28 -5.53 -12.68 18.92
CA LYS A 28 -6.81 -13.40 18.91
C LYS A 28 -7.60 -13.07 17.64
N PRO A 29 -8.42 -14.01 17.11
CA PRO A 29 -9.40 -13.69 16.08
C PRO A 29 -10.25 -12.46 16.48
N GLY A 30 -10.56 -11.61 15.51
CA GLY A 30 -11.27 -10.34 15.68
C GLY A 30 -10.39 -9.16 16.11
N THR A 31 -9.07 -9.32 16.20
CA THR A 31 -8.15 -8.21 16.50
C THR A 31 -8.00 -7.26 15.32
N LEU A 32 -7.91 -7.77 14.09
CA LEU A 32 -7.79 -6.97 12.86
C LEU A 32 -8.88 -7.34 11.86
N LEU A 33 -9.78 -6.41 11.56
CA LEU A 33 -10.71 -6.51 10.44
C LEU A 33 -10.25 -5.62 9.30
N ILE A 34 -10.27 -6.15 8.08
CA ILE A 34 -10.00 -5.42 6.85
C ILE A 34 -11.28 -5.32 6.04
N LEU A 35 -11.61 -4.13 5.58
CA LEU A 35 -12.75 -3.85 4.71
C LEU A 35 -12.27 -3.12 3.47
N GLU A 36 -12.61 -3.63 2.29
CA GLU A 36 -12.38 -2.95 1.02
C GLU A 36 -13.71 -2.59 0.36
N GLN A 37 -13.78 -1.39 -0.20
CA GLN A 37 -15.00 -0.86 -0.79
C GLN A 37 -14.78 -0.41 -2.23
N LEU A 38 -15.75 -0.76 -3.08
CA LEU A 38 -15.97 -0.24 -4.43
C LEU A 38 -17.43 0.19 -4.59
N PRO A 39 -17.79 0.85 -5.71
CA PRO A 39 -19.18 1.12 -6.05
C PRO A 39 -20.08 -0.12 -6.00
N GLY A 40 -20.97 -0.18 -5.01
CA GLY A 40 -21.91 -1.29 -4.87
C GLY A 40 -21.31 -2.61 -4.36
N ILE A 41 -20.03 -2.61 -3.95
CA ILE A 41 -19.31 -3.82 -3.52
C ILE A 41 -18.54 -3.51 -2.24
N ILE A 42 -18.70 -4.36 -1.23
CA ILE A 42 -17.89 -4.35 -0.01
C ILE A 42 -17.42 -5.78 0.23
N GLU A 43 -16.14 -5.94 0.56
CA GLU A 43 -15.58 -7.19 1.06
C GLU A 43 -14.95 -6.95 2.43
N VAL A 44 -15.25 -7.82 3.40
CA VAL A 44 -14.76 -7.71 4.78
C VAL A 44 -14.20 -9.06 5.20
N ALA A 45 -13.02 -9.07 5.82
CA ALA A 45 -12.46 -10.28 6.43
C ALA A 45 -11.71 -9.98 7.73
N ASP A 46 -11.70 -10.97 8.62
CA ASP A 46 -10.81 -11.00 9.78
C ASP A 46 -9.41 -11.45 9.36
N MET A 47 -8.45 -10.55 9.48
CA MET A 47 -7.06 -10.73 9.09
C MET A 47 -6.14 -10.93 10.30
N SER A 48 -6.70 -11.27 11.47
CA SER A 48 -5.92 -11.50 12.70
C SER A 48 -4.90 -12.64 12.58
N VAL A 49 -5.25 -13.74 11.90
CA VAL A 49 -4.33 -14.86 11.64
C VAL A 49 -3.18 -14.41 10.75
N TYR A 50 -3.48 -13.67 9.68
CA TYR A 50 -2.46 -13.10 8.79
C TYR A 50 -1.51 -12.18 9.58
N LEU A 51 -2.06 -11.30 10.42
CA LEU A 51 -1.28 -10.38 11.25
C LEU A 51 -0.37 -11.14 12.22
N GLN A 52 -0.85 -12.23 12.83
CA GLN A 52 -0.06 -13.08 13.72
C GLN A 52 1.10 -13.75 12.99
N GLU A 53 0.86 -14.26 11.79
CA GLU A 53 1.86 -15.02 11.01
C GLU A 53 2.89 -14.10 10.36
N ASN A 54 2.46 -12.95 9.84
CA ASN A 54 3.32 -12.03 9.09
C ASN A 54 3.92 -10.93 9.96
N THR A 55 3.39 -10.70 11.16
CA THR A 55 3.80 -9.66 12.14
C THR A 55 3.50 -8.22 11.74
N TYR A 56 2.89 -7.99 10.57
CA TYR A 56 2.45 -6.68 10.11
C TYR A 56 1.27 -6.79 9.13
N TRP A 57 0.57 -5.68 8.95
CA TRP A 57 -0.34 -5.44 7.84
C TRP A 57 0.07 -4.12 7.17
N ALA A 58 0.22 -4.12 5.85
CA ALA A 58 0.57 -2.92 5.09
C ALA A 58 -0.51 -2.61 4.06
N SER A 59 -0.84 -1.32 3.94
CA SER A 59 -1.77 -0.80 2.93
C SER A 59 -1.09 0.30 2.13
N TYR A 60 -1.28 0.27 0.81
CA TYR A 60 -0.53 1.11 -0.14
C TYR A 60 -1.29 1.34 -1.45
N ASN A 61 -2.62 1.51 -1.36
CA ASN A 61 -3.50 1.85 -2.49
C ASN A 61 -3.61 0.77 -3.59
N VAL A 62 -3.35 -0.49 -3.26
CA VAL A 62 -3.66 -1.62 -4.14
C VAL A 62 -4.55 -2.58 -3.34
N PRO A 63 -5.74 -2.96 -3.83
CA PRO A 63 -6.63 -3.87 -3.09
C PRO A 63 -5.97 -5.23 -2.84
N TYR A 64 -6.12 -5.74 -1.61
CA TYR A 64 -5.71 -7.06 -1.17
C TYR A 64 -6.67 -8.15 -1.66
N PHE A 65 -7.99 -7.93 -1.55
CA PHE A 65 -8.95 -9.00 -1.86
C PHE A 65 -9.01 -9.24 -3.38
N PRO A 66 -8.80 -10.48 -3.86
CA PRO A 66 -8.73 -10.75 -5.31
C PRO A 66 -9.96 -10.31 -6.09
N TYR A 67 -11.14 -10.39 -5.48
CA TYR A 67 -12.39 -9.96 -6.11
C TYR A 67 -12.42 -8.44 -6.29
N ILE A 68 -12.11 -7.66 -5.24
CA ILE A 68 -12.00 -6.20 -5.31
C ILE A 68 -10.88 -5.78 -6.29
N PHE A 69 -9.73 -6.43 -6.25
CA PHE A 69 -8.62 -6.17 -7.15
C PHE A 69 -9.06 -6.30 -8.62
N ASN A 70 -9.77 -7.37 -8.97
CA ASN A 70 -10.27 -7.57 -10.33
C ASN A 70 -11.35 -6.54 -10.72
N MET A 71 -12.31 -6.29 -9.84
CA MET A 71 -13.42 -5.37 -10.10
C MET A 71 -13.00 -3.90 -10.18
N SER A 72 -11.90 -3.52 -9.52
CA SER A 72 -11.36 -2.15 -9.55
C SER A 72 -10.65 -1.77 -10.86
N GLY A 73 -10.37 -2.75 -11.75
CA GLY A 73 -9.53 -2.54 -12.93
C GLY A 73 -8.02 -2.56 -12.66
N ALA A 74 -7.59 -2.93 -11.45
CA ALA A 74 -6.18 -3.07 -11.10
C ALA A 74 -5.48 -4.15 -11.96
N MET A 75 -6.19 -5.23 -12.30
CA MET A 75 -5.65 -6.27 -13.20
C MET A 75 -5.31 -5.72 -14.59
N ALA A 76 -6.22 -4.95 -15.21
CA ALA A 76 -5.96 -4.31 -16.50
C ALA A 76 -4.79 -3.31 -16.43
N SER A 77 -4.64 -2.61 -15.29
CA SER A 77 -3.52 -1.71 -15.06
C SER A 77 -2.19 -2.46 -14.89
N TYR A 78 -2.21 -3.62 -14.22
CA TYR A 78 -1.06 -4.51 -14.12
C TYR A 78 -0.64 -5.07 -15.48
N GLU A 79 -1.57 -5.51 -16.31
CA GLU A 79 -1.27 -6.00 -17.66
C GLU A 79 -0.63 -4.92 -18.54
N LYS A 80 -1.07 -3.67 -18.38
CA LYS A 80 -0.60 -2.54 -19.20
C LYS A 80 0.69 -1.89 -18.69
N PHE A 81 0.84 -1.75 -17.38
CA PHE A 81 1.90 -0.94 -16.75
C PHE A 81 2.81 -1.75 -15.82
N GLY A 82 2.51 -3.03 -15.63
CA GLY A 82 3.35 -3.98 -14.93
C GLY A 82 3.23 -3.95 -13.39
N PRO A 83 4.25 -4.45 -12.69
CA PRO A 83 4.19 -4.76 -11.25
C PRO A 83 3.84 -3.60 -10.32
N TRP A 84 3.95 -2.34 -10.77
CA TRP A 84 3.57 -1.18 -9.98
C TRP A 84 2.10 -1.23 -9.50
N PHE A 85 1.23 -1.89 -10.27
CA PHE A 85 -0.20 -2.08 -9.94
C PHE A 85 -0.51 -3.44 -9.29
N SER A 86 0.50 -4.26 -9.00
CA SER A 86 0.29 -5.55 -8.33
C SER A 86 0.42 -5.40 -6.81
N TYR A 87 -0.41 -6.12 -6.05
CA TYR A 87 -0.41 -6.04 -4.59
C TYR A 87 0.98 -6.35 -3.99
N ASN A 88 1.69 -7.34 -4.53
CA ASN A 88 3.00 -7.75 -4.01
C ASN A 88 4.20 -7.08 -4.71
N GLY A 89 4.01 -6.57 -5.93
CA GLY A 89 5.10 -6.05 -6.76
C GLY A 89 5.25 -4.54 -6.75
N ALA A 90 4.28 -3.79 -6.21
CA ALA A 90 4.36 -2.35 -6.10
C ALA A 90 5.58 -1.93 -5.25
N PRO A 91 6.27 -0.82 -5.57
CA PRO A 91 7.44 -0.35 -4.81
C PRO A 91 7.21 -0.28 -3.30
N ARG A 92 6.07 0.26 -2.87
CA ARG A 92 5.70 0.37 -1.45
C ARG A 92 5.52 -1.01 -0.80
N ALA A 93 4.89 -1.95 -1.49
CA ALA A 93 4.75 -3.33 -1.01
C ALA A 93 6.12 -3.99 -0.78
N GLN A 94 7.04 -3.79 -1.74
CA GLN A 94 8.39 -4.34 -1.63
C GLN A 94 9.22 -3.67 -0.53
N ILE A 95 9.09 -2.35 -0.34
CA ILE A 95 9.78 -1.63 0.75
C ILE A 95 9.24 -2.10 2.11
N PHE A 96 7.90 -2.19 2.29
CA PHE A 96 7.33 -2.72 3.52
C PHE A 96 7.81 -4.14 3.78
N LYS A 97 7.72 -5.04 2.79
CA LYS A 97 8.21 -6.42 2.90
C LYS A 97 9.69 -6.48 3.31
N ARG A 98 10.53 -5.59 2.77
CA ARG A 98 11.96 -5.52 3.11
C ARG A 98 12.20 -4.98 4.51
N ASP A 99 11.47 -3.95 4.94
CA ASP A 99 11.87 -3.10 6.06
C ASP A 99 10.95 -3.15 7.29
N HIS A 100 9.76 -3.77 7.22
CA HIS A 100 8.80 -3.77 8.35
C HIS A 100 9.42 -4.29 9.65
N HIS A 101 10.29 -5.30 9.58
CA HIS A 101 10.95 -5.90 10.74
C HIS A 101 11.95 -4.95 11.44
N LYS A 102 12.34 -3.84 10.80
CA LYS A 102 13.20 -2.80 11.41
C LYS A 102 12.43 -1.89 12.34
N VAL A 103 11.10 -1.96 12.34
CA VAL A 103 10.22 -1.21 13.24
C VAL A 103 10.09 -1.97 14.55
N VAL A 104 10.77 -1.48 15.59
CA VAL A 104 10.79 -2.07 16.93
C VAL A 104 10.24 -1.13 18.00
N ASP A 105 10.02 0.13 17.64
CA ASP A 105 9.54 1.20 18.50
C ASP A 105 8.86 2.30 17.66
N MET A 106 8.34 3.33 18.34
CA MET A 106 7.66 4.45 17.66
C MET A 106 8.60 5.30 16.81
N ASP A 107 9.87 5.42 17.17
CA ASP A 107 10.86 6.21 16.41
C ASP A 107 11.20 5.53 15.08
N THR A 108 11.42 4.21 15.11
CA THR A 108 11.64 3.39 13.93
C THR A 108 10.38 3.27 13.07
N MET A 109 9.19 3.24 13.67
CA MET A 109 7.91 3.38 12.95
C MET A 109 7.85 4.70 12.19
N MET A 110 8.11 5.83 12.85
CA MET A 110 8.12 7.13 12.20
C MET A 110 9.17 7.22 11.09
N LYS A 111 10.35 6.63 11.27
CA LYS A 111 11.39 6.55 10.24
C LYS A 111 10.91 5.81 9.00
N LEU A 112 10.30 4.62 9.16
CA LEU A 112 9.78 3.85 8.03
C LEU A 112 8.63 4.60 7.33
N MET A 113 7.68 5.14 8.09
CA MET A 113 6.53 5.85 7.52
C MET A 113 6.91 7.16 6.81
N ARG A 114 8.08 7.74 7.12
CA ARG A 114 8.66 8.90 6.42
C ARG A 114 9.69 8.53 5.36
N TYR A 115 9.92 7.24 5.12
CA TYR A 115 10.99 6.78 4.25
C TYR A 115 10.76 7.16 2.80
N ASN A 116 11.73 7.90 2.24
CA ASN A 116 11.85 8.15 0.82
C ASN A 116 13.33 8.47 0.48
N ASP A 117 14.05 7.45 0.01
CA ASP A 117 15.42 7.58 -0.50
C ASP A 117 15.48 7.26 -2.00
N TYR A 118 14.52 7.80 -2.76
CA TYR A 118 14.24 7.37 -4.13
C TYR A 118 15.42 7.41 -5.11
N LYS A 119 16.43 8.26 -4.87
CA LYS A 119 17.61 8.35 -5.72
C LYS A 119 18.59 7.18 -5.53
N HIS A 120 18.55 6.52 -4.39
CA HIS A 120 19.51 5.47 -4.03
C HIS A 120 18.84 4.10 -3.80
N ASP A 121 17.56 4.07 -3.42
CA ASP A 121 16.83 2.81 -3.22
C ASP A 121 16.54 2.11 -4.55
N PRO A 122 17.03 0.87 -4.77
CA PRO A 122 16.75 0.13 -5.99
C PRO A 122 15.25 -0.16 -6.19
N LEU A 123 14.44 -0.22 -5.11
CA LEU A 123 12.99 -0.43 -5.21
C LEU A 123 12.25 0.82 -5.68
N SER A 124 12.90 1.99 -5.69
CA SER A 124 12.33 3.23 -6.21
C SER A 124 12.55 3.44 -7.71
N ARG A 125 13.28 2.52 -8.36
CA ARG A 125 13.57 2.60 -9.80
C ARG A 125 12.32 2.41 -10.65
N CYS A 126 12.28 3.08 -11.80
CA CYS A 126 11.26 2.88 -12.83
C CYS A 126 11.88 2.91 -14.22
N ASN A 127 11.14 2.43 -15.22
CA ASN A 127 11.47 2.63 -16.64
C ASN A 127 11.11 4.07 -17.06
N CYS A 128 11.84 5.02 -16.51
CA CYS A 128 11.62 6.45 -16.56
C CYS A 128 12.98 7.16 -16.69
N THR A 129 12.98 8.46 -17.01
CA THR A 129 14.21 9.28 -17.04
C THR A 129 14.03 10.50 -16.14
N PRO A 130 14.85 10.69 -15.09
CA PRO A 130 15.88 9.76 -14.57
C PRO A 130 15.27 8.42 -14.09
N PRO A 131 16.06 7.32 -13.93
CA PRO A 131 15.55 5.96 -13.72
C PRO A 131 15.06 5.68 -12.29
N TYR A 132 14.43 6.67 -11.67
CA TYR A 132 13.84 6.63 -10.35
C TYR A 132 12.70 7.65 -10.26
N SER A 133 11.78 7.44 -9.31
CA SER A 133 10.69 8.38 -9.05
C SER A 133 10.56 8.62 -7.55
N GLY A 134 10.43 9.89 -7.17
CA GLY A 134 10.07 10.32 -5.81
C GLY A 134 8.69 9.82 -5.37
N GLU A 135 7.87 9.30 -6.29
CA GLU A 135 6.61 8.61 -5.98
C GLU A 135 6.85 7.23 -5.35
N ASN A 136 7.95 6.57 -5.70
CA ASN A 136 8.21 5.18 -5.31
C ASN A 136 8.90 5.08 -3.93
N GLY A 137 8.43 5.87 -2.97
CA GLY A 137 8.81 5.80 -1.55
C GLY A 137 7.57 5.51 -0.67
N ILE A 138 7.77 5.18 0.61
CA ILE A 138 6.64 5.07 1.55
C ILE A 138 5.98 6.44 1.72
N SER A 139 6.79 7.50 1.83
CA SER A 139 6.34 8.89 1.89
C SER A 139 6.68 9.60 0.57
N ALA A 140 5.78 9.52 -0.40
CA ALA A 140 6.00 10.08 -1.74
C ALA A 140 6.36 11.58 -1.74
N ARG A 141 7.26 11.97 -2.66
CA ARG A 141 7.74 13.34 -2.89
C ARG A 141 7.79 13.65 -4.39
N SER A 142 6.63 13.55 -5.02
CA SER A 142 6.48 13.75 -6.46
C SER A 142 6.81 15.16 -6.95
N ASP A 143 6.87 16.15 -6.04
CA ASP A 143 7.40 17.50 -6.32
C ASP A 143 8.90 17.50 -6.65
N LEU A 144 9.65 16.48 -6.21
CA LEU A 144 11.08 16.32 -6.49
C LEU A 144 11.37 15.55 -7.79
N ASN A 145 10.33 15.11 -8.50
CA ASN A 145 10.49 14.57 -9.84
C ASN A 145 10.80 15.70 -10.81
N GLN A 146 11.76 15.45 -11.71
CA GLN A 146 12.01 16.41 -12.79
C GLN A 146 10.74 16.53 -13.62
N ARG A 147 10.33 17.77 -13.92
CA ARG A 147 9.29 17.96 -14.94
C ARG A 147 9.83 17.38 -16.23
N MET A 148 9.02 16.58 -16.92
CA MET A 148 9.27 16.37 -18.34
C MET A 148 9.23 17.76 -18.99
N GLU A 149 10.38 18.31 -19.37
CA GLU A 149 10.39 19.30 -20.42
C GLU A 149 9.81 18.59 -21.63
N SER A 150 8.57 18.95 -21.99
CA SER A 150 8.04 18.59 -23.28
C SER A 150 9.09 19.03 -24.29
N ILE A 151 9.65 18.08 -25.04
CA ILE A 151 10.42 18.37 -26.23
C ILE A 151 9.60 19.41 -26.99
N ARG A 152 10.09 20.65 -27.04
CA ARG A 152 9.58 21.64 -28.00
C ARG A 152 9.77 20.95 -29.33
N LEU A 153 8.68 20.50 -29.95
CA LEU A 153 8.66 20.26 -31.37
C LEU A 153 8.91 21.65 -31.98
N GLU A 154 10.18 21.94 -32.25
CA GLU A 154 10.52 23.08 -33.09
C GLU A 154 9.90 22.83 -34.47
N HIS A 155 9.31 23.91 -34.97
CA HIS A 155 8.47 24.01 -36.17
C HIS A 155 9.13 23.48 -37.45
#